data_AF-A0A9D6ISD1-F1
#
_entry.id   AF-A0A9D6ISD1-F1
#
_cell.length_a   1.000
_cell.length_b   1.000
_cell.length_c   1.000
_cell.angle_alpha   90.00
_cell.angle_beta   90.00
_cell.angle_gamma   90.00
#
_symmetry.space_group_name_H-M   'P 1'
#
loop_
_entity.id
_entity.type
_entity.pdbx_description
1 polymer ?
#
loop_
_entity_poly.entity_id
_entity_poly.type
_entity_poly.pdbx_seq_one_letter_code
_entity_poly.pdbx_strand_id
1 'polypeptide(L)'
;MFIRSREEAMDVLAEILTLSERRDQIIRCTVAIMECLDAEARTFMADCQAMLIEGGLETLRERRREAMERLHETEVVAIIDPEEDRQLEALASAADALRFADVVFAVLPELSFQKWEIARALLAQEQILREQVVAALQARQSTPDDLAGLRSRVEAIVTSHLPPWRGRAEEMRRACRDVLRTYELDGDPEMIFTAIASSDDRALPFIEMLNRDSAGAVAYIRKLQEWTATVRALEQPRT
;
A
#
# COMPACT_ATOMS: atom_id res chain seq x y z
N MET A 1 2.37 11.94 33.19
CA MET A 1 3.08 10.63 33.14
C MET A 1 4.30 10.88 32.28
N PHE A 2 5.52 10.54 32.72
CA PHE A 2 6.70 10.92 31.93
C PHE A 2 6.84 10.05 30.67
N ILE A 3 7.01 10.69 29.51
CA ILE A 3 7.18 10.05 28.21
C ILE A 3 8.68 9.82 27.99
N ARG A 4 9.08 8.55 27.86
CA ARG A 4 10.49 8.13 27.83
C ARG A 4 10.93 7.59 26.48
N SER A 5 10.00 7.37 25.56
CA SER A 5 10.28 6.88 24.23
C SER A 5 9.34 7.51 23.21
N ARG A 6 9.72 7.42 21.94
CA ARG A 6 8.88 7.84 20.82
C ARG A 6 7.58 7.05 20.73
N GLU A 7 7.61 5.76 21.09
CA GLU A 7 6.42 4.89 21.09
C GLU A 7 5.40 5.35 22.13
N GLU A 8 5.85 5.66 23.36
CA GLU A 8 5.00 6.25 24.40
C GLU A 8 4.46 7.62 23.96
N ALA A 9 5.24 8.40 23.21
CA ALA A 9 4.80 9.68 22.66
C ALA A 9 3.69 9.51 21.60
N MET A 10 3.75 8.45 20.78
CA MET A 10 2.74 8.12 19.79
C MET A 10 1.43 7.69 20.45
N ASP A 11 1.48 6.88 21.52
CA ASP A 11 0.31 6.48 22.28
C ASP A 11 -0.38 7.70 22.92
N VAL A 12 0.40 8.58 23.54
CA VAL A 12 -0.11 9.83 24.12
C VAL A 12 -0.69 10.76 23.04
N LEU A 13 -0.06 10.85 21.87
CA LEU A 13 -0.60 11.62 20.75
C LEU A 13 -1.94 11.04 20.26
N ALA A 14 -2.07 9.72 20.18
CA ALA A 14 -3.32 9.08 19.80
C ALA A 14 -4.46 9.44 20.77
N GLU A 15 -4.20 9.41 22.08
CA GLU A 15 -5.15 9.87 23.09
C GLU A 15 -5.51 11.36 22.94
N ILE A 16 -4.53 12.22 22.68
CA ILE A 16 -4.75 13.66 22.46
C ILE A 16 -5.66 13.89 21.26
N LEU A 17 -5.47 13.15 20.16
CA LEU A 17 -6.29 13.29 18.95
C LEU A 17 -7.74 12.80 19.13
N THR A 18 -8.05 12.03 20.18
CA THR A 18 -9.44 11.67 20.51
C THR A 18 -10.25 12.82 21.11
N LEU A 19 -9.60 13.90 21.54
CA LEU A 19 -10.27 15.08 22.10
C LEU A 19 -11.06 15.82 21.01
N SER A 20 -12.27 16.27 21.35
CA SER A 20 -13.21 16.88 20.40
C SER A 20 -12.82 18.31 19.97
N GLU A 21 -12.13 19.06 20.82
CA GLU A 21 -11.76 20.45 20.54
C GLU A 21 -10.27 20.60 20.22
N ARG A 22 -9.97 21.24 19.08
CA ARG A 22 -8.59 21.52 18.63
C ARG A 22 -7.78 22.31 19.65
N ARG A 23 -8.44 23.22 20.39
CA ARG A 23 -7.81 23.98 21.48
C ARG A 23 -7.30 23.05 22.57
N ASP A 24 -8.10 22.07 22.97
CA ASP A 24 -7.73 21.11 24.02
C ASP A 24 -6.64 20.16 23.54
N GLN A 25 -6.66 19.77 22.27
CA GLN A 25 -5.58 19.00 21.64
C GLN A 25 -4.24 19.74 21.72
N ILE A 26 -4.20 21.02 21.33
CA ILE A 26 -2.98 21.85 21.38
C ILE A 26 -2.48 22.03 22.80
N ILE A 27 -3.37 22.30 23.76
CA ILE A 27 -3.01 22.45 25.17
C ILE A 27 -2.42 21.15 25.72
N ARG A 28 -3.08 20.01 25.47
CA ARG A 28 -2.60 18.70 25.92
C ARG A 28 -1.30 18.28 25.26
N CYS A 29 -1.11 18.59 23.97
CA CYS A 29 0.15 18.35 23.27
C CYS A 29 1.30 19.18 23.87
N THR A 30 1.05 20.45 24.21
CA THR A 30 2.03 21.29 24.94
C THR A 30 2.49 20.63 26.24
N VAL A 31 1.54 20.12 27.04
CA VAL A 31 1.84 19.48 28.32
C VAL A 31 2.65 18.19 28.09
N ALA A 32 2.27 17.37 27.11
CA ALA A 32 2.98 16.14 26.80
C ALA A 32 4.43 16.38 26.37
N ILE A 33 4.72 17.42 25.59
CA ILE A 33 6.11 17.82 25.23
C ILE A 33 6.94 18.12 26.47
N MET A 34 6.36 18.80 27.47
CA MET A 34 7.04 19.10 28.73
C MET A 34 7.26 17.85 29.59
N GLU A 35 6.43 16.82 29.41
CA GLU A 35 6.58 15.50 30.07
C GLU A 35 7.53 14.55 29.33
N CYS A 36 7.97 14.87 28.12
CA CYS A 36 9.00 14.11 27.40
C CYS A 36 10.36 14.26 28.07
N LEU A 37 10.93 13.14 28.52
CA LEU A 37 12.30 13.05 29.03
C LEU A 37 13.31 12.76 27.92
N ASP A 38 12.87 12.02 26.90
CA ASP A 38 13.67 11.71 25.71
C ASP A 38 13.63 12.85 24.68
N ALA A 39 14.77 13.10 24.03
CA ALA A 39 14.92 14.20 23.09
C ALA A 39 14.19 13.93 21.75
N GLU A 40 14.19 12.69 21.28
CA GLU A 40 13.52 12.30 20.04
C GLU A 40 12.00 12.37 20.20
N ALA A 41 11.48 11.84 21.30
CA ALA A 41 10.08 11.92 21.68
C ALA A 41 9.60 13.38 21.83
N ARG A 42 10.44 14.26 22.41
CA ARG A 42 10.14 15.69 22.55
C ARG A 42 10.05 16.40 21.21
N THR A 43 11.01 16.16 20.31
CA THR A 43 11.02 16.72 18.95
C THR A 43 9.80 16.25 18.16
N PHE A 44 9.50 14.95 18.21
CA PHE A 44 8.32 14.39 17.57
C PHE A 44 7.02 15.06 18.05
N MET A 45 6.83 15.20 19.37
CA MET A 45 5.63 15.85 19.91
C MET A 45 5.55 17.34 19.56
N ALA A 46 6.68 18.03 19.54
CA ALA A 46 6.75 19.43 19.12
C ALA A 46 6.36 19.62 17.65
N ASP A 47 6.79 18.70 16.77
CA ASP A 47 6.39 18.69 15.36
C ASP A 47 4.88 18.42 15.23
N CYS A 48 4.34 17.43 15.95
CA CYS A 48 2.91 17.15 15.95
C CYS A 48 2.08 18.33 16.48
N GLN A 49 2.57 19.05 17.50
CA GLN A 49 1.93 20.26 17.99
C GLN A 49 1.96 21.39 16.95
N ALA A 50 3.10 21.62 16.29
CA ALA A 50 3.22 22.61 15.23
C ALA A 50 2.21 22.33 14.11
N MET A 51 2.02 21.06 13.75
CA MET A 51 1.03 20.62 12.75
C MET A 51 -0.42 20.87 13.19
N LEU A 52 -0.72 20.65 14.47
CA LEU A 52 -2.02 20.98 15.07
C LEU A 52 -2.27 22.49 15.12
N ILE A 53 -1.23 23.33 15.16
CA ILE A 53 -1.34 24.79 15.16
C ILE A 53 -1.46 25.33 13.73
N GLU A 54 -0.67 24.84 12.78
CA GLU A 54 -0.53 25.42 11.44
C GLU A 54 -1.68 25.13 10.46
N GLY A 55 -2.43 24.01 10.61
CA GLY A 55 -3.60 23.81 9.73
C GLY A 55 -4.07 22.38 9.45
N GLY A 56 -3.35 21.34 9.91
CA GLY A 56 -3.70 19.95 9.61
C GLY A 56 -3.07 19.41 8.31
N LEU A 57 -3.70 18.39 7.70
CA LEU A 57 -3.21 17.54 6.59
C LEU A 57 -2.60 18.27 5.36
N GLU A 58 -2.96 19.54 5.12
CA GLU A 58 -2.37 20.35 4.04
C GLU A 58 -0.91 20.73 4.33
N THR A 59 -0.58 21.05 5.58
CA THR A 59 0.80 21.36 5.98
C THR A 59 1.70 20.12 5.89
N LEU A 60 1.15 18.91 6.03
CA LEU A 60 1.86 17.65 5.75
C LEU A 60 2.20 17.48 4.27
N ARG A 61 1.32 17.93 3.38
CA ARG A 61 1.55 17.89 1.93
C ARG A 61 2.57 18.95 1.52
N GLU A 62 2.51 20.13 2.12
CA GLU A 62 3.47 21.22 1.89
C GLU A 62 4.86 20.85 2.44
N ARG A 63 4.97 20.34 3.66
CA ARG A 63 6.25 19.87 4.22
C ARG A 63 6.78 18.61 3.54
N ARG A 64 5.93 17.72 3.04
CA ARG A 64 6.39 16.62 2.15
C ARG A 64 7.02 17.19 0.88
N ARG A 65 6.43 18.25 0.30
CA ARG A 65 6.98 18.95 -0.86
C ARG A 65 8.30 19.64 -0.52
N GLU A 66 8.39 20.35 0.59
CA GLU A 66 9.62 21.00 1.05
C GLU A 66 10.71 20.02 1.50
N ALA A 67 10.35 18.85 2.05
CA ALA A 67 11.29 17.78 2.39
C ALA A 67 11.79 17.07 1.13
N MET A 68 10.94 16.92 0.11
CA MET A 68 11.37 16.48 -1.24
C MET A 68 12.29 17.52 -1.89
N GLU A 69 12.03 18.82 -1.72
CA GLU A 69 12.90 19.90 -2.23
C GLU A 69 14.24 19.97 -1.47
N ARG A 70 14.26 19.78 -0.15
CA ARG A 70 15.52 19.70 0.62
C ARG A 70 16.34 18.44 0.32
N LEU A 71 15.69 17.35 -0.09
CA LEU A 71 16.37 16.18 -0.65
C LEU A 71 17.01 16.45 -2.02
N HIS A 72 16.62 17.52 -2.74
CA HIS A 72 17.27 17.92 -4.00
C HIS A 72 18.60 18.67 -3.81
N GLU A 73 18.97 19.12 -2.61
CA GLU A 73 20.23 19.86 -2.38
C GLU A 73 21.45 18.95 -2.11
N THR A 74 21.28 17.63 -2.04
CA THR A 74 22.43 16.69 -1.97
C THR A 74 22.47 15.88 -3.26
N GLU A 75 23.27 16.34 -4.22
CA GLU A 75 23.41 15.74 -5.55
C GLU A 75 23.85 14.26 -5.50
N VAL A 76 22.89 13.36 -5.74
CA VAL A 76 23.03 12.34 -6.77
C VAL A 76 21.86 12.57 -7.71
N VAL A 77 22.10 13.21 -8.85
CA VAL A 77 21.12 13.29 -9.93
C VAL A 77 20.98 11.88 -10.51
N ALA A 78 20.15 11.06 -9.89
CA ALA A 78 19.52 9.96 -10.57
C ALA A 78 18.50 10.61 -11.53
N ILE A 79 18.82 10.64 -12.82
CA ILE A 79 17.79 10.81 -13.84
C ILE A 79 16.93 9.55 -13.74
N ILE A 80 15.95 9.54 -12.84
CA ILE A 80 14.93 8.49 -12.83
C ILE A 80 14.07 8.79 -14.05
N ASP A 81 14.09 7.88 -15.02
CA ASP A 81 13.18 7.92 -16.16
C ASP A 81 11.75 8.06 -15.61
N PRO A 82 10.98 9.10 -15.98
CA PRO A 82 9.60 9.27 -15.50
C PRO A 82 8.70 8.06 -15.79
N GLU A 83 9.05 7.23 -16.77
CA GLU A 83 8.39 5.94 -16.98
C GLU A 83 8.78 4.93 -15.89
N GLU A 84 10.05 4.82 -15.55
CA GLU A 84 10.54 3.91 -14.51
C GLU A 84 9.95 4.24 -13.13
N ASP A 85 9.87 5.52 -12.77
CA ASP A 85 9.27 5.97 -11.52
C ASP A 85 7.79 5.57 -11.43
N ARG A 86 7.02 5.78 -12.52
CA ARG A 86 5.62 5.37 -12.61
C ARG A 86 5.44 3.86 -12.49
N GLN A 87 6.37 3.08 -13.04
CA GLN A 87 6.32 1.63 -12.92
C GLN A 87 6.63 1.17 -11.49
N LEU A 88 7.61 1.78 -10.81
CA LEU A 88 7.91 1.51 -9.41
C LEU A 88 6.74 1.87 -8.48
N GLU A 89 6.08 3.02 -8.69
CA GLU A 89 4.90 3.41 -7.93
C GLU A 89 3.74 2.42 -8.13
N ALA A 90 3.52 1.99 -9.37
CA ALA A 90 2.49 1.01 -9.68
C ALA A 90 2.78 -0.37 -9.07
N LEU A 91 4.05 -0.76 -8.96
CA LEU A 91 4.49 -1.98 -8.28
C LEU A 91 4.29 -1.89 -6.76
N ALA A 92 4.64 -0.76 -6.14
CA ALA A 92 4.40 -0.53 -4.72
C ALA A 92 2.89 -0.58 -4.41
N SER A 93 2.07 0.08 -5.23
CA SER A 93 0.61 0.05 -5.11
C SER A 93 0.05 -1.38 -5.24
N ALA A 94 0.57 -2.17 -6.17
CA ALA A 94 0.16 -3.58 -6.32
C ALA A 94 0.57 -4.43 -5.10
N ALA A 95 1.73 -4.17 -4.49
CA ALA A 95 2.17 -4.85 -3.27
C ALA A 95 1.25 -4.52 -2.09
N ASP A 96 0.89 -3.25 -1.92
CA ASP A 96 -0.05 -2.81 -0.89
C ASP A 96 -1.44 -3.38 -1.09
N ALA A 97 -1.93 -3.39 -2.34
CA ALA A 97 -3.21 -4.00 -2.68
C ALA A 97 -3.24 -5.51 -2.39
N LEU A 98 -2.13 -6.23 -2.61
CA LEU A 98 -2.00 -7.63 -2.21
C LEU A 98 -2.04 -7.80 -0.69
N ARG A 99 -1.32 -6.98 0.07
CA ARG A 99 -1.36 -7.02 1.54
C ARG A 99 -2.77 -6.75 2.06
N PHE A 100 -3.46 -5.77 1.49
CA PHE A 100 -4.83 -5.46 1.86
C PHE A 100 -5.80 -6.59 1.45
N ALA A 101 -5.57 -7.28 0.34
CA ALA A 101 -6.35 -8.45 -0.04
C ALA A 101 -6.24 -9.59 1.00
N ASP A 102 -5.10 -9.75 1.70
CA ASP A 102 -4.99 -10.69 2.83
C ASP A 102 -5.93 -10.30 3.97
N VAL A 103 -6.02 -8.99 4.28
CA VAL A 103 -6.97 -8.48 5.27
C VAL A 103 -8.40 -8.78 4.84
N VAL A 104 -8.75 -8.57 3.57
CA VAL A 104 -10.08 -8.89 3.04
C VAL A 104 -10.42 -10.36 3.27
N PHE A 105 -9.52 -11.30 2.98
CA PHE A 105 -9.75 -12.73 3.26
C PHE A 105 -9.82 -13.04 4.75
N ALA A 106 -9.01 -12.37 5.57
CA ALA A 106 -9.06 -12.54 7.02
C ALA A 106 -10.41 -12.10 7.59
N VAL A 107 -11.05 -11.09 7.00
CA VAL A 107 -12.37 -10.58 7.41
C VAL A 107 -13.51 -11.40 6.79
N LEU A 108 -13.39 -11.76 5.50
CA LEU A 108 -14.39 -12.44 4.69
C LEU A 108 -13.79 -13.72 4.08
N PRO A 109 -13.63 -14.80 4.87
CA PRO A 109 -12.92 -16.01 4.43
C PRO A 109 -13.66 -16.83 3.37
N GLU A 110 -14.97 -16.62 3.21
CA GLU A 110 -15.83 -17.37 2.28
C GLU A 110 -15.84 -16.78 0.85
N LEU A 111 -14.99 -15.80 0.55
CA LEU A 111 -14.87 -15.23 -0.80
C LEU A 111 -14.29 -16.26 -1.78
N SER A 112 -14.91 -16.37 -2.95
CA SER A 112 -14.50 -17.32 -4.01
C SER A 112 -13.44 -16.78 -4.98
N PHE A 113 -12.93 -15.58 -4.73
CA PHE A 113 -11.96 -14.90 -5.60
C PHE A 113 -10.52 -15.29 -5.28
N GLN A 114 -9.63 -15.04 -6.24
CA GLN A 114 -8.19 -15.08 -6.03
C GLN A 114 -7.68 -13.73 -5.50
N LYS A 115 -6.56 -13.75 -4.79
CA LYS A 115 -5.96 -12.57 -4.17
C LYS A 115 -5.70 -11.41 -5.14
N TRP A 116 -5.19 -11.71 -6.34
CA TRP A 116 -4.93 -10.70 -7.36
C TRP A 116 -6.23 -10.05 -7.90
N GLU A 117 -7.36 -10.75 -7.89
CA GLU A 117 -8.65 -10.23 -8.34
C GLU A 117 -9.16 -9.17 -7.37
N ILE A 118 -9.00 -9.45 -6.06
CA ILE A 118 -9.29 -8.48 -5.00
C ILE A 118 -8.31 -7.30 -5.06
N ALA A 119 -7.01 -7.56 -5.22
CA ALA A 119 -5.99 -6.52 -5.35
C ALA A 119 -6.28 -5.56 -6.51
N ARG A 120 -6.71 -6.10 -7.66
CA ARG A 120 -7.11 -5.28 -8.81
C ARG A 120 -8.33 -4.41 -8.51
N ALA A 121 -9.34 -4.96 -7.85
CA ALA A 121 -10.50 -4.19 -7.43
C ALA A 121 -10.13 -3.10 -6.40
N LEU A 122 -9.18 -3.38 -5.50
CA LEU A 122 -8.65 -2.41 -4.53
C LEU A 122 -7.94 -1.24 -5.21
N LEU A 123 -7.14 -1.49 -6.24
CA LEU A 123 -6.47 -0.42 -6.99
C LEU A 123 -7.47 0.52 -7.70
N ALA A 124 -8.66 0.02 -8.04
CA ALA A 124 -9.70 0.82 -8.69
C ALA A 124 -10.67 1.48 -7.70
N GLN A 125 -11.01 0.80 -6.60
CA GLN A 125 -12.04 1.22 -5.64
C GLN A 125 -11.62 0.99 -4.18
N GLU A 126 -10.41 1.42 -3.81
CA GLU A 126 -9.85 1.23 -2.47
C GLU A 126 -10.81 1.68 -1.37
N GLN A 127 -11.30 2.91 -1.47
CA GLN A 127 -12.16 3.52 -0.45
C GLN A 127 -13.43 2.70 -0.21
N ILE A 128 -14.11 2.30 -1.28
CA ILE A 128 -15.38 1.58 -1.19
C ILE A 128 -15.16 0.19 -0.58
N LEU A 129 -14.11 -0.52 -1.03
CA LEU A 129 -13.78 -1.84 -0.48
C LEU A 129 -13.36 -1.74 0.99
N ARG A 130 -12.55 -0.74 1.36
CA ARG A 130 -12.16 -0.49 2.75
C ARG A 130 -13.36 -0.23 3.65
N GLU A 131 -14.33 0.56 3.20
CA GLU A 131 -15.58 0.78 3.93
C GLU A 131 -16.36 -0.52 4.15
N GLN A 132 -16.45 -1.39 3.13
CA GLN A 132 -17.11 -2.69 3.28
C GLN A 132 -16.36 -3.60 4.27
N VAL A 133 -15.02 -3.60 4.24
CA VAL A 133 -14.21 -4.39 5.18
C VAL A 133 -14.35 -3.88 6.61
N VAL A 134 -14.34 -2.57 6.83
CA VAL A 134 -14.57 -1.97 8.15
C VAL A 134 -15.97 -2.32 8.66
N ALA A 135 -16.99 -2.19 7.81
CA ALA A 135 -18.35 -2.59 8.16
C ALA A 135 -18.43 -4.10 8.49
N ALA A 136 -17.70 -4.95 7.77
CA ALA A 136 -17.63 -6.39 8.05
C ALA A 136 -16.92 -6.71 9.37
N LEU A 137 -15.85 -5.98 9.72
CA LEU A 137 -15.20 -6.09 11.02
C LEU A 137 -16.14 -5.72 12.17
N GLN A 138 -16.94 -4.67 12.00
CA GLN A 138 -17.92 -4.24 12.99
C GLN A 138 -19.08 -5.25 13.10
N ALA A 139 -19.56 -5.77 11.97
CA ALA A 139 -20.66 -6.73 11.90
C ALA A 139 -20.30 -8.14 12.39
N ARG A 140 -19.01 -8.46 12.62
CA ARG A 140 -18.60 -9.74 13.24
C ARG A 140 -19.13 -9.93 14.66
N GLN A 141 -19.56 -8.86 15.33
CA GLN A 141 -20.22 -8.91 16.64
C GLN A 141 -21.77 -8.91 16.53
N SER A 142 -22.29 -8.87 15.30
CA SER A 142 -23.72 -8.76 14.96
C SER A 142 -24.27 -10.06 14.34
N THR A 143 -25.45 -9.99 13.71
CA THR A 143 -26.15 -11.14 13.11
C THR A 143 -25.46 -11.67 11.84
N PRO A 144 -25.49 -12.99 11.59
CA PRO A 144 -24.87 -13.60 10.40
C PRO A 144 -25.35 -13.05 9.05
N ASP A 145 -26.61 -12.60 8.97
CA ASP A 145 -27.21 -12.05 7.75
C ASP A 145 -26.54 -10.73 7.29
N ASP A 146 -26.01 -9.94 8.23
CA ASP A 146 -25.32 -8.68 7.93
C ASP A 146 -24.00 -8.92 7.20
N LEU A 147 -23.26 -9.97 7.60
CA LEU A 147 -22.02 -10.39 6.96
C LEU A 147 -22.26 -10.93 5.55
N ALA A 148 -23.35 -11.66 5.33
CA ALA A 148 -23.70 -12.16 4.00
C ALA A 148 -23.98 -11.02 3.02
N GLY A 149 -24.68 -9.97 3.46
CA GLY A 149 -24.94 -8.77 2.66
C GLY A 149 -23.66 -7.98 2.32
N LEU A 150 -22.76 -7.84 3.30
CA LEU A 150 -21.45 -7.19 3.09
C LEU A 150 -20.57 -7.97 2.12
N ARG A 151 -20.53 -9.31 2.26
CA ARG A 151 -19.84 -10.18 1.31
C ARG A 151 -20.38 -9.96 -0.09
N SER A 152 -21.69 -10.05 -0.29
CA SER A 152 -22.31 -9.86 -1.61
C SER A 152 -21.93 -8.53 -2.27
N ARG A 153 -21.80 -7.45 -1.49
CA ARG A 153 -21.31 -6.15 -1.99
C ARG A 153 -19.84 -6.20 -2.41
N VAL A 154 -18.96 -6.80 -1.62
CA VAL A 154 -17.54 -7.00 -2.00
C VAL A 154 -17.44 -7.85 -3.26
N GLU A 155 -18.20 -8.94 -3.37
CA GLU A 155 -18.21 -9.80 -4.54
C GLU A 155 -18.69 -9.06 -5.79
N ALA A 156 -19.69 -8.19 -5.67
CA ALA A 156 -20.17 -7.36 -6.78
C ALA A 156 -19.10 -6.36 -7.25
N ILE A 157 -18.36 -5.73 -6.32
CA ILE A 157 -17.27 -4.82 -6.65
C ILE A 157 -16.13 -5.57 -7.33
N VAL A 158 -15.71 -6.72 -6.81
CA VAL A 158 -14.62 -7.49 -7.43
C VAL A 158 -15.03 -7.97 -8.83
N THR A 159 -16.27 -8.46 -8.98
CA THR A 159 -16.80 -8.93 -10.26
C THR A 159 -16.81 -7.84 -11.34
N SER A 160 -17.14 -6.59 -10.99
CA SER A 160 -17.18 -5.49 -11.96
C SER A 160 -15.80 -5.05 -12.47
N HIS A 161 -14.71 -5.48 -11.81
CA HIS A 161 -13.32 -5.17 -12.20
C HIS A 161 -12.56 -6.37 -12.76
N LEU A 162 -13.25 -7.52 -12.94
CA LEU A 162 -12.63 -8.69 -13.56
C LEU A 162 -12.30 -8.41 -15.03
N PRO A 163 -11.04 -8.62 -15.45
CA PRO A 163 -10.65 -8.36 -16.82
C PRO A 163 -11.16 -9.46 -17.77
N PRO A 164 -11.39 -9.14 -19.06
CA PRO A 164 -11.81 -10.13 -20.06
C PRO A 164 -10.76 -11.24 -20.27
N TRP A 165 -9.49 -10.96 -20.00
CA TRP A 165 -8.39 -11.91 -20.10
C TRP A 165 -8.22 -12.80 -18.85
N ARG A 166 -9.10 -12.72 -17.84
CA ARG A 166 -9.06 -13.53 -16.59
C ARG A 166 -8.77 -15.02 -16.83
N GLY A 167 -9.34 -15.60 -17.89
CA GLY A 167 -9.12 -17.01 -18.25
C GLY A 167 -7.67 -17.38 -18.58
N ARG A 168 -6.80 -16.39 -18.83
CA ARG A 168 -5.37 -16.55 -19.10
C ARG A 168 -4.47 -16.28 -17.89
N ALA A 169 -5.04 -15.96 -16.72
CA ALA A 169 -4.26 -15.64 -15.52
C ALA A 169 -3.26 -16.75 -15.14
N GLU A 170 -3.65 -18.02 -15.23
CA GLU A 170 -2.77 -19.13 -14.87
C GLU A 170 -1.60 -19.32 -15.86
N GLU A 171 -1.81 -18.97 -17.12
CA GLU A 171 -0.74 -18.96 -18.13
C GLU A 171 0.31 -17.89 -17.79
N MET A 172 -0.13 -16.68 -17.47
CA MET A 172 0.74 -15.59 -17.03
C MET A 172 1.49 -15.93 -15.75
N ARG A 173 0.81 -16.50 -14.75
CA ARG A 173 1.41 -16.95 -13.49
C ARG A 173 2.45 -18.04 -13.73
N ARG A 174 2.16 -19.00 -14.61
CA ARG A 174 3.11 -20.04 -14.99
C ARG A 174 4.35 -19.43 -15.66
N ALA A 175 4.17 -18.50 -16.59
CA ALA A 175 5.29 -17.81 -17.22
C ALA A 175 6.18 -17.09 -16.20
N CYS A 176 5.59 -16.36 -15.24
CA CYS A 176 6.36 -15.71 -14.17
C CYS A 176 7.18 -16.72 -13.36
N ARG A 177 6.57 -17.83 -12.92
CA ARG A 177 7.27 -18.90 -12.19
C ARG A 177 8.37 -19.55 -13.01
N ASP A 178 8.09 -19.89 -14.26
CA ASP A 178 9.04 -20.60 -15.12
C ASP A 178 10.25 -19.73 -15.44
N VAL A 179 10.07 -18.43 -15.67
CA VAL A 179 11.20 -17.52 -15.89
C VAL A 179 12.05 -17.39 -14.64
N LEU A 180 11.46 -17.11 -13.47
CA LEU A 180 12.24 -17.02 -12.23
C LEU A 180 13.02 -18.30 -11.95
N ARG A 181 12.39 -19.47 -12.15
CA ARG A 181 13.04 -20.77 -11.95
C ARG A 181 14.14 -21.05 -12.98
N THR A 182 13.89 -20.80 -14.27
CA THR A 182 14.82 -21.14 -15.36
C THR A 182 16.09 -20.31 -15.29
N TYR A 183 15.98 -19.06 -14.85
CA TYR A 183 17.10 -18.11 -14.78
C TYR A 183 17.63 -17.93 -13.35
N GLU A 184 17.18 -18.76 -12.40
CA GLU A 184 17.58 -18.73 -10.98
C GLU A 184 17.49 -17.33 -10.36
N LEU A 185 16.41 -16.61 -10.67
CA LEU A 185 16.19 -15.25 -10.19
C LEU A 185 15.43 -15.26 -8.86
N ASP A 186 15.92 -14.49 -7.91
CA ASP A 186 15.23 -14.24 -6.66
C ASP A 186 13.98 -13.37 -6.90
N GLY A 187 12.84 -13.78 -6.35
CA GLY A 187 11.60 -13.03 -6.47
C GLY A 187 10.38 -13.82 -6.03
N ASP A 188 9.29 -13.10 -5.78
CA ASP A 188 7.98 -13.73 -5.58
C ASP A 188 7.20 -13.72 -6.91
N PRO A 189 6.95 -14.89 -7.52
CA PRO A 189 6.23 -14.98 -8.78
C PRO A 189 4.80 -14.42 -8.68
N GLU A 190 4.14 -14.49 -7.52
CA GLU A 190 2.78 -13.97 -7.36
C GLU A 190 2.78 -12.44 -7.31
N MET A 191 3.83 -11.83 -6.75
CA MET A 191 4.02 -10.38 -6.78
C MET A 191 4.24 -9.88 -8.22
N ILE A 192 5.12 -10.55 -8.98
CA ILE A 192 5.36 -10.20 -10.40
C ILE A 192 4.09 -10.41 -11.22
N PHE A 193 3.41 -11.54 -11.03
CA PHE A 193 2.16 -11.79 -11.72
C PHE A 193 1.11 -10.71 -11.40
N THR A 194 0.95 -10.34 -10.13
CA THR A 194 -0.04 -9.33 -9.73
C THR A 194 0.31 -7.94 -10.24
N ALA A 195 1.60 -7.59 -10.27
CA ALA A 195 2.08 -6.38 -10.90
C ALA A 195 1.63 -6.29 -12.36
N ILE A 196 1.73 -7.38 -13.12
CA ILE A 196 1.24 -7.44 -14.50
C ILE A 196 -0.30 -7.39 -14.52
N ALA A 197 -0.96 -8.21 -13.71
CA ALA A 197 -2.41 -8.40 -13.69
C ALA A 197 -3.21 -7.19 -13.17
N SER A 198 -2.54 -6.27 -12.46
CA SER A 198 -3.16 -5.07 -11.88
C SER A 198 -3.60 -4.02 -12.91
N SER A 199 -3.04 -4.04 -14.13
CA SER A 199 -3.38 -3.08 -15.19
C SER A 199 -3.52 -3.78 -16.53
N ASP A 200 -4.54 -3.40 -17.31
CA ASP A 200 -4.69 -3.90 -18.68
C ASP A 200 -3.57 -3.43 -19.60
N ASP A 201 -3.00 -2.25 -19.34
CA ASP A 201 -1.86 -1.70 -20.08
C ASP A 201 -0.59 -2.53 -19.91
N ARG A 202 -0.51 -3.36 -18.87
CA ARG A 202 0.59 -4.33 -18.66
C ARG A 202 0.18 -5.74 -19.05
N ALA A 203 -1.01 -6.17 -18.65
CA ALA A 203 -1.46 -7.53 -18.88
C ALA A 203 -1.64 -7.86 -20.36
N LEU A 204 -2.26 -6.97 -21.14
CA LEU A 204 -2.52 -7.24 -22.56
C LEU A 204 -1.21 -7.32 -23.38
N PRO A 205 -0.27 -6.37 -23.27
CA PRO A 205 1.02 -6.50 -23.96
C PRO A 205 1.80 -7.74 -23.53
N PHE A 206 1.79 -8.08 -22.24
CA PHE A 206 2.47 -9.27 -21.75
C PHE A 206 1.86 -10.55 -22.34
N ILE A 207 0.53 -10.64 -22.40
CA ILE A 207 -0.19 -11.73 -23.04
C ILE A 207 0.17 -11.85 -24.54
N GLU A 208 0.33 -10.72 -25.24
CA GLU A 208 0.79 -10.72 -26.63
C GLU A 208 2.23 -11.22 -26.77
N MET A 209 3.12 -10.81 -25.86
CA MET A 209 4.50 -11.30 -25.81
C MET A 209 4.54 -12.82 -25.59
N LEU A 210 3.74 -13.36 -24.65
CA LEU A 210 3.67 -14.82 -24.44
C LEU A 210 3.29 -15.58 -25.70
N ASN A 211 2.44 -15.00 -26.56
CA ASN A 211 1.98 -15.62 -27.80
C ASN A 211 2.97 -15.51 -28.96
N ARG A 212 3.75 -14.42 -29.04
CA ARG A 212 4.48 -14.03 -30.27
C ARG A 212 5.98 -13.79 -30.06
N ASP A 213 6.39 -13.49 -28.84
CA ASP A 213 7.76 -13.10 -28.49
C ASP A 213 8.13 -13.58 -27.08
N SER A 214 8.49 -14.85 -26.98
CA SER A 214 8.90 -15.46 -25.71
C SER A 214 10.15 -14.79 -25.12
N ALA A 215 11.06 -14.28 -25.95
CA ALA A 215 12.25 -13.57 -25.51
C ALA A 215 11.87 -12.21 -24.87
N GLY A 216 10.95 -11.47 -25.49
CA GLY A 216 10.39 -10.24 -24.94
C GLY A 216 9.66 -10.47 -23.62
N ALA A 217 8.85 -11.53 -23.50
CA ALA A 217 8.17 -11.87 -22.26
C ALA A 217 9.17 -12.18 -21.11
N VAL A 218 10.26 -12.89 -21.41
CA VAL A 218 11.34 -13.15 -20.43
C VAL A 218 12.01 -11.85 -20.00
N ALA A 219 12.38 -10.98 -20.95
CA ALA A 219 13.02 -9.70 -20.64
C ALA A 219 12.11 -8.80 -19.79
N TYR A 220 10.81 -8.79 -20.07
CA TYR A 220 9.81 -8.04 -19.31
C TYR A 220 9.69 -8.54 -17.86
N ILE A 221 9.62 -9.86 -17.65
CA ILE A 221 9.60 -10.46 -16.30
C ILE A 221 10.88 -10.12 -15.53
N ARG A 222 12.05 -10.18 -16.18
CA ARG A 222 13.33 -9.83 -15.54
C ARG A 222 13.35 -8.38 -15.08
N LYS A 223 12.87 -7.46 -15.92
CA LYS A 223 12.77 -6.04 -15.57
C LYS A 223 11.81 -5.81 -14.40
N LEU A 224 10.67 -6.48 -14.38
CA LEU A 224 9.74 -6.43 -13.23
C LEU A 224 10.35 -7.04 -11.97
N GLN A 225 11.15 -8.10 -12.09
CA GLN A 225 11.87 -8.69 -10.96
C GLN A 225 12.85 -7.69 -10.35
N GLU A 226 13.66 -7.01 -11.16
CA GLU A 226 14.57 -5.96 -10.71
C GLU A 226 13.82 -4.85 -9.98
N TRP A 227 12.72 -4.37 -10.55
CA TRP A 227 11.92 -3.31 -9.92
C TRP A 227 11.22 -3.75 -8.63
N THR A 228 10.69 -4.98 -8.57
CA THR A 228 10.11 -5.52 -7.33
C THR A 228 11.17 -5.69 -6.24
N ALA A 229 12.42 -6.03 -6.59
CA ALA A 229 13.52 -6.06 -5.65
C ALA A 229 13.84 -4.64 -5.12
N THR A 230 13.82 -3.63 -5.98
CA THR A 230 13.99 -2.22 -5.59
C THR A 230 12.90 -1.76 -4.62
N VAL A 231 11.62 -2.03 -4.93
CA VAL A 231 10.50 -1.69 -4.03
C VAL A 231 10.68 -2.34 -2.66
N ARG A 232 11.04 -3.63 -2.62
CA ARG A 232 11.31 -4.32 -1.35
C ARG A 232 12.48 -3.73 -0.57
N ALA A 233 13.55 -3.32 -1.25
CA ALA A 233 14.69 -2.70 -0.60
C ALA A 233 14.34 -1.33 0.01
N LEU A 234 13.43 -0.58 -0.61
CA LEU A 234 12.93 0.70 -0.08
C LEU A 234 12.01 0.53 1.13
N GLU A 235 11.31 -0.60 1.24
CA GLU A 235 10.43 -0.93 2.38
C GLU A 235 11.21 -1.39 3.62
N GLN A 236 12.49 -1.77 3.49
CA GLN A 236 13.30 -2.17 4.64
C GLN A 236 13.82 -0.93 5.39
N PRO A 237 13.63 -0.83 6.71
CA PRO A 237 14.19 0.28 7.48
C PRO A 237 15.71 0.24 7.37
N ARG A 238 16.31 1.35 6.92
CA ARG A 238 17.77 1.54 6.96
C ARG A 238 18.19 1.45 8.42
N THR A 239 18.96 0.42 8.74
CA THR A 239 19.51 0.16 10.07
C THR A 239 20.63 1.13 10.41
#